data_AF-A0AB94IDH8-F1
#
_entry.id   AF-A0AB94IDH8-F1
#
_cell.length_a   1.000
_cell.length_b   1.000
_cell.length_c   1.000
_cell.angle_alpha   90.00
_cell.angle_beta   90.00
_cell.angle_gamma   90.00
#
_symmetry.space_group_name_H-M   'P 1'
#
loop_
_entity.id
_entity.type
_entity.pdbx_description
1 polymer ?
#
loop_
_entity_poly.entity_id
_entity_poly.type
_entity_poly.pdbx_seq_one_letter_code
_entity_poly.pdbx_strand_id
1 'polypeptide(L)'
;MSALLDRKGLEMVLMRQDSNRSEVLNIKMAEFHLKSKIGEDIFERFPKNIKSLLLSSFCVKFSSPPLPDYCMLLYPEFRSLEGMIKEKLSNYNLVASEHDDIESFGCFFLKTQNGSFIIKQKYQSNILDKVIQNRLSDAYSFFNKHRNRLFHMDEHVDSSRMISDMNEMNRISETIYTHLKNLI
;
A
#
# COMPACT_ATOMS: atom_id res chain seq x y z
N MET A 1 28.90 22.39 -28.31
CA MET A 1 28.89 21.01 -27.79
C MET A 1 29.20 20.99 -26.29
N SER A 2 28.34 21.60 -25.45
CA SER A 2 28.57 21.68 -24.00
C SER A 2 27.30 21.49 -23.16
N ALA A 3 26.17 21.15 -23.80
CA ALA A 3 24.87 20.98 -23.13
C ALA A 3 24.56 19.51 -22.76
N LEU A 4 25.50 18.60 -23.07
CA LEU A 4 25.47 17.18 -22.72
C LEU A 4 26.64 16.88 -21.79
N LEU A 5 26.79 17.67 -20.72
CA LEU A 5 27.18 17.04 -19.46
C LEU A 5 26.05 16.06 -19.17
N ASP A 6 26.28 14.84 -19.66
CA ASP A 6 25.40 13.69 -19.60
C ASP A 6 24.70 13.70 -18.24
N ARG A 7 23.36 13.73 -18.24
CA ARG A 7 22.57 13.75 -17.01
C ARG A 7 22.97 12.58 -16.09
N LYS A 8 23.42 11.46 -16.67
CA LYS A 8 24.06 10.34 -15.96
C LYS A 8 25.42 10.69 -15.37
N GLY A 9 26.24 11.45 -16.06
CA GLY A 9 27.51 11.99 -15.55
C GLY A 9 27.31 12.94 -14.36
N LEU A 10 26.30 13.81 -14.42
CA LEU A 10 25.89 14.67 -13.30
C LEU A 10 25.33 13.87 -12.12
N GLU A 11 24.45 12.90 -12.37
CA GLU A 11 23.97 11.97 -11.35
C GLU A 11 25.13 11.19 -10.71
N MET A 12 26.07 10.66 -11.49
CA MET A 12 27.23 9.93 -10.96
C MET A 12 28.19 10.83 -10.16
N VAL A 13 28.38 12.09 -10.55
CA VAL A 13 29.21 13.04 -9.80
C VAL A 13 28.54 13.45 -8.49
N LEU A 14 27.22 13.66 -8.49
CA LEU A 14 26.44 13.95 -7.28
C LEU A 14 26.37 12.74 -6.33
N MET A 15 26.21 11.53 -6.87
CA MET A 15 26.20 10.28 -6.10
C MET A 15 27.58 9.92 -5.53
N ARG A 16 28.68 10.31 -6.20
CA ARG A 16 30.05 10.05 -5.74
C ARG A 16 30.49 10.93 -4.57
N GLN A 17 29.82 12.05 -4.30
CA GLN A 17 30.33 13.04 -3.34
C GLN A 17 29.71 12.98 -1.94
N ASP A 18 28.59 12.29 -1.71
CA ASP A 18 28.09 12.05 -0.33
C ASP A 18 26.93 11.04 -0.38
N SER A 19 27.17 9.79 0.05
CA SER A 19 26.09 8.80 0.21
C SER A 19 24.96 9.31 1.12
N ASN A 20 25.32 10.11 2.13
CA ASN A 20 24.34 10.73 3.04
C ASN A 20 23.44 11.77 2.33
N ARG A 21 23.95 12.46 1.31
CA ARG A 21 23.19 13.51 0.61
C ARG A 21 22.18 12.92 -0.37
N SER A 22 22.54 11.86 -1.08
CA SER A 22 21.63 11.15 -1.99
C SER A 22 20.50 10.45 -1.23
N GLU A 23 20.80 9.84 -0.08
CA GLU A 23 19.79 9.24 0.81
C GLU A 23 18.78 10.28 1.32
N VAL A 24 19.25 11.43 1.81
CA VAL A 24 18.39 12.51 2.29
C VAL A 24 17.51 13.09 1.17
N LEU A 25 18.04 13.22 -0.05
CA LEU A 25 17.27 13.67 -1.21
C LEU A 25 16.18 12.66 -1.60
N ASN A 26 16.47 11.36 -1.57
CA ASN A 26 15.50 10.32 -1.87
C ASN A 26 14.31 10.32 -0.92
N ILE A 27 14.55 10.49 0.39
CA ILE A 27 13.48 10.54 1.39
C ILE A 27 12.60 11.78 1.20
N LYS A 28 13.19 12.95 0.96
CA LYS A 28 12.42 14.19 0.70
C LYS A 28 11.58 14.08 -0.57
N MET A 29 12.11 13.44 -1.61
CA MET A 29 11.37 13.19 -2.84
C MET A 29 10.23 12.19 -2.60
N ALA A 30 10.47 11.11 -1.86
CA ALA A 30 9.45 10.16 -1.46
C ALA A 30 8.33 10.82 -0.65
N GLU A 31 8.67 11.73 0.26
CA GLU A 31 7.69 12.49 1.04
C GLU A 31 6.86 13.40 0.16
N PHE A 32 7.50 14.19 -0.71
CA PHE A 32 6.81 15.04 -1.67
C PHE A 32 5.84 14.24 -2.54
N HIS A 33 6.30 13.11 -3.09
CA HIS A 33 5.47 12.22 -3.89
C HIS A 33 4.30 11.65 -3.09
N LEU A 34 4.53 11.12 -1.88
CA LEU A 34 3.44 10.59 -1.06
C LEU A 34 2.42 11.69 -0.75
N LYS A 35 2.86 12.87 -0.30
CA LYS A 35 1.99 14.04 -0.06
C LYS A 35 1.17 14.40 -1.31
N SER A 36 1.76 14.36 -2.51
CA SER A 36 1.03 14.61 -3.76
C SER A 36 -0.08 13.58 -4.05
N LYS A 37 0.05 12.35 -3.55
CA LYS A 37 -0.93 11.27 -3.76
C LYS A 37 -2.06 11.28 -2.71
N ILE A 38 -1.70 11.51 -1.45
CA ILE A 38 -2.64 11.39 -0.33
C ILE A 38 -3.13 12.72 0.23
N GLY A 39 -2.48 13.85 -0.05
CA GLY A 39 -2.75 15.14 0.59
C GLY A 39 -1.88 15.36 1.83
N GLU A 40 -1.49 16.61 2.10
CA GLU A 40 -0.59 16.95 3.21
C GLU A 40 -1.27 16.78 4.57
N ASP A 41 -2.54 17.18 4.69
CA ASP A 41 -3.35 17.01 5.90
C ASP A 41 -3.52 15.53 6.27
N ILE A 42 -3.77 14.68 5.28
CA ILE A 42 -3.90 13.24 5.47
C ILE A 42 -2.53 12.65 5.83
N PHE A 43 -1.46 13.04 5.13
CA PHE A 43 -0.11 12.56 5.43
C PHE A 43 0.29 12.81 6.89
N GLU A 44 -0.04 13.95 7.48
CA GLU A 44 0.28 14.22 8.88
C GLU A 44 -0.48 13.32 9.87
N ARG A 45 -1.68 12.87 9.50
CA ARG A 45 -2.52 11.97 10.33
C ARG A 45 -2.14 10.49 10.21
N PHE A 46 -1.27 10.12 9.25
CA PHE A 46 -0.88 8.72 9.09
C PHE A 46 -0.09 8.19 10.30
N PRO A 47 -0.34 6.94 10.72
CA PRO A 47 0.47 6.26 11.72
C PRO A 47 1.95 6.23 11.31
N LYS A 48 2.86 6.49 12.25
CA LYS A 48 4.30 6.62 11.99
C LYS A 48 4.88 5.41 11.22
N ASN A 49 4.48 4.20 11.59
CA ASN A 49 4.99 2.97 10.96
C ASN A 49 4.50 2.81 9.52
N ILE A 50 3.24 3.19 9.24
CA ILE A 50 2.67 3.17 7.88
C ILE A 50 3.37 4.22 7.01
N LYS A 51 3.54 5.44 7.54
CA LYS A 51 4.28 6.52 6.87
C LYS A 51 5.70 6.08 6.52
N SER A 52 6.44 5.52 7.47
CA SER A 52 7.80 5.03 7.24
C SER A 52 7.85 3.96 6.15
N LEU A 53 6.91 3.01 6.15
CA LEU A 53 6.85 1.94 5.16
C LEU A 53 6.58 2.47 3.75
N LEU A 54 5.65 3.42 3.60
CA LEU A 54 5.34 4.03 2.31
C LEU A 54 6.49 4.90 1.78
N LEU A 55 7.19 5.63 2.65
CA LEU A 55 8.38 6.40 2.25
C LEU A 55 9.48 5.47 1.75
N SER A 56 9.75 4.37 2.46
CA SER A 56 10.69 3.34 1.99
C SER A 56 10.26 2.72 0.65
N SER A 57 8.96 2.48 0.45
CA SER A 57 8.41 2.00 -0.82
C SER A 57 8.79 2.91 -1.99
N PHE A 58 8.57 4.21 -1.84
CA PHE A 58 8.91 5.18 -2.88
C PHE A 58 10.41 5.24 -3.16
N CYS A 59 11.27 5.22 -2.12
CA CYS A 59 12.72 5.17 -2.32
C CYS A 59 13.15 3.96 -3.15
N VAL A 60 12.56 2.78 -2.87
CA VAL A 60 12.82 1.55 -3.65
C VAL A 60 12.29 1.69 -5.07
N LYS A 61 11.05 2.18 -5.25
CA LYS A 61 10.44 2.36 -6.58
C LYS A 61 11.23 3.33 -7.46
N PHE A 62 11.69 4.45 -6.92
CA PHE A 62 12.49 5.43 -7.66
C PHE A 62 13.86 4.90 -8.08
N SER A 63 14.38 3.94 -7.33
CA SER A 63 15.69 3.32 -7.59
C SER A 63 15.58 2.00 -8.37
N SER A 64 14.36 1.53 -8.65
CA SER A 64 14.13 0.24 -9.29
C SER A 64 14.47 0.32 -10.77
N PRO A 65 15.30 -0.60 -11.32
CA PRO A 65 15.47 -0.72 -12.76
C PRO A 65 14.18 -1.27 -13.38
N PRO A 66 14.08 -1.34 -14.73
CA PRO A 66 13.04 -2.11 -15.38
C PRO A 66 13.08 -3.56 -14.89
N LEU A 67 11.94 -4.05 -14.38
CA LEU A 67 11.80 -5.41 -13.87
C LEU A 67 10.87 -6.23 -14.78
N PRO A 68 11.10 -7.55 -14.88
CA PRO A 68 10.16 -8.46 -15.55
C PRO A 68 8.85 -8.64 -14.76
N ASP A 69 8.88 -8.40 -13.45
CA ASP A 69 7.72 -8.43 -12.56
C ASP A 69 7.85 -7.35 -11.47
N TYR A 70 6.82 -6.52 -11.34
CA TYR A 70 6.70 -5.44 -10.38
C TYR A 70 5.83 -5.80 -9.17
N CYS A 71 5.30 -7.03 -9.05
CA CYS A 71 4.45 -7.47 -7.93
C CYS A 71 5.06 -7.15 -6.56
N MET A 72 6.36 -7.43 -6.39
CA MET A 72 7.07 -7.15 -5.12
C MET A 72 7.09 -5.67 -4.74
N LEU A 73 7.09 -4.76 -5.71
CA LEU A 73 7.08 -3.32 -5.43
C LEU A 73 5.76 -2.84 -4.84
N LEU A 74 4.69 -3.64 -4.87
CA LEU A 74 3.41 -3.34 -4.24
C LEU A 74 3.30 -3.85 -2.80
N TYR A 75 4.25 -4.66 -2.34
CA TYR A 75 4.19 -5.26 -1.01
C TYR A 75 4.10 -4.20 0.10
N PRO A 76 4.90 -3.11 0.10
CA PRO A 76 4.76 -2.07 1.11
C PRO A 76 3.40 -1.39 1.11
N GLU A 77 2.78 -1.13 -0.04
CA GLU A 77 1.44 -0.54 -0.10
C GLU A 77 0.36 -1.49 0.42
N PHE A 78 0.40 -2.77 0.03
CA PHE A 78 -0.58 -3.75 0.54
C PHE A 78 -0.43 -3.97 2.04
N ARG A 79 0.81 -4.03 2.55
CA ARG A 79 1.08 -4.12 3.99
C ARG A 79 0.62 -2.87 4.73
N SER A 80 0.76 -1.69 4.11
CA SER A 80 0.23 -0.43 4.65
C SER A 80 -1.30 -0.45 4.71
N LEU A 81 -1.96 -0.92 3.66
CA LEU A 81 -3.41 -1.06 3.62
C LEU A 81 -3.93 -2.05 4.68
N GLU A 82 -3.28 -3.20 4.83
CA GLU A 82 -3.59 -4.17 5.87
C GLU A 82 -3.50 -3.53 7.26
N GLY A 83 -2.40 -2.83 7.54
CA GLY A 83 -2.20 -2.14 8.82
C GLY A 83 -3.29 -1.12 9.11
N MET A 84 -3.62 -0.27 8.13
CA MET A 84 -4.68 0.72 8.27
C MET A 84 -6.07 0.10 8.46
N ILE A 85 -6.39 -1.00 7.79
CA ILE A 85 -7.66 -1.72 8.02
C ILE A 85 -7.72 -2.22 9.46
N LYS A 86 -6.64 -2.86 9.95
CA LYS A 86 -6.57 -3.39 11.32
C LYS A 86 -6.67 -2.28 12.36
N GLU A 87 -5.96 -1.17 12.17
CA GLU A 87 -6.02 -0.02 13.06
C GLU A 87 -7.41 0.63 13.09
N LYS A 88 -8.05 0.75 11.92
CA LYS A 88 -9.41 1.30 11.87
C LYS A 88 -10.41 0.37 12.55
N LEU A 89 -10.24 -0.96 12.44
CA LEU A 89 -11.05 -1.94 13.17
C LEU A 89 -10.80 -1.91 14.69
N SER A 90 -9.55 -1.74 15.13
CA SER A 90 -9.23 -1.65 16.56
C SER A 90 -9.87 -0.46 17.25
N ASN A 91 -10.09 0.65 16.53
CA ASN A 91 -10.84 1.81 17.04
C ASN A 91 -12.30 1.48 17.41
N TYR A 92 -12.83 0.33 16.97
CA TYR A 92 -14.16 -0.18 17.29
C TYR A 92 -14.12 -1.47 18.12
N ASN A 93 -12.99 -1.76 18.78
CA ASN A 93 -12.74 -2.97 19.57
C ASN A 93 -12.87 -4.28 18.76
N LEU A 94 -12.49 -4.24 17.47
CA LEU A 94 -12.47 -5.41 16.60
C LEU A 94 -11.02 -5.85 16.35
N VAL A 95 -10.41 -6.43 17.37
CA VAL A 95 -9.01 -6.89 17.33
C VAL A 95 -8.97 -8.41 17.32
N ALA A 96 -8.55 -8.99 16.20
CA ALA A 96 -8.54 -10.45 16.01
C ALA A 96 -7.80 -11.22 17.12
N SER A 97 -6.64 -10.72 17.55
CA SER A 97 -5.82 -11.35 18.58
C SER A 97 -6.41 -11.30 19.99
N GLU A 98 -7.49 -10.56 20.20
CA GLU A 98 -8.21 -10.49 21.48
C GLU A 98 -9.39 -11.47 21.53
N HIS A 99 -9.56 -12.31 20.51
CA HIS A 99 -10.64 -13.28 20.40
C HIS A 99 -10.09 -14.69 20.09
N ASP A 100 -10.36 -15.65 20.97
CA ASP A 100 -9.89 -17.03 20.83
C ASP A 100 -10.48 -17.75 19.59
N ASP A 101 -11.63 -17.31 19.08
CA ASP A 101 -12.33 -17.88 17.93
C ASP A 101 -12.00 -17.21 16.59
N ILE A 102 -11.10 -16.22 16.58
CA ILE A 102 -10.77 -15.43 15.39
C ILE A 102 -9.31 -15.64 14.98
N GLU A 103 -9.11 -16.47 13.97
CA GLU A 103 -7.77 -16.76 13.41
C GLU A 103 -7.15 -15.56 12.68
N SER A 104 -7.97 -14.67 12.12
CA SER A 104 -7.50 -13.49 11.40
C SER A 104 -8.55 -12.39 11.38
N PHE A 105 -8.10 -11.14 11.17
CA PHE A 105 -9.02 -10.00 11.01
C PHE A 105 -9.99 -10.16 9.82
N GLY A 106 -9.67 -11.05 8.87
CA GLY A 106 -10.59 -11.41 7.78
C GLY A 106 -11.92 -12.00 8.28
N CYS A 107 -11.95 -12.58 9.49
CA CYS A 107 -13.16 -13.11 10.09
C CYS A 107 -14.18 -12.04 10.48
N PHE A 108 -13.83 -10.75 10.50
CA PHE A 108 -14.78 -9.65 10.68
C PHE A 108 -15.64 -9.41 9.43
N PHE A 109 -15.23 -9.96 8.28
CA PHE A 109 -15.87 -9.74 6.99
C PHE A 109 -16.58 -11.00 6.48
N LEU A 110 -17.67 -10.79 5.75
CA LEU A 110 -18.43 -11.81 5.04
C LEU A 110 -18.23 -11.61 3.54
N LYS A 111 -17.83 -12.68 2.84
CA LYS A 111 -17.77 -12.67 1.37
C LYS A 111 -19.19 -12.69 0.80
N THR A 112 -19.48 -11.75 -0.09
CA THR A 112 -20.76 -11.64 -0.81
C THR A 112 -20.72 -12.44 -2.11
N GLN A 113 -21.89 -12.68 -2.73
CA GLN A 113 -22.01 -13.50 -3.95
C GLN A 113 -21.22 -12.94 -5.14
N ASN A 114 -21.08 -11.62 -5.24
CA ASN A 114 -20.27 -10.93 -6.25
C ASN A 114 -18.75 -10.95 -5.96
N GLY A 115 -18.31 -11.62 -4.90
CA GLY A 115 -16.90 -11.75 -4.53
C GLY A 115 -16.31 -10.57 -3.75
N SER A 116 -17.09 -9.52 -3.45
CA SER A 116 -16.70 -8.50 -2.48
C SER A 116 -16.87 -9.00 -1.04
N PHE A 117 -16.53 -8.15 -0.08
CA PHE A 117 -16.61 -8.42 1.34
C PHE A 117 -17.32 -7.28 2.04
N ILE A 118 -18.16 -7.61 3.02
CA ILE A 118 -18.87 -6.66 3.88
C ILE A 118 -18.63 -6.98 5.35
N ILE A 119 -18.72 -6.00 6.24
CA ILE A 119 -18.68 -6.24 7.69
C ILE A 119 -19.83 -7.17 8.10
N LYS A 120 -19.52 -8.27 8.81
CA LYS A 120 -20.54 -9.21 9.30
C LYS A 120 -21.56 -8.51 10.18
N GLN A 121 -22.83 -8.91 10.07
CA GLN A 121 -23.95 -8.29 10.79
C GLN A 121 -23.69 -8.15 12.29
N LYS A 122 -23.09 -9.16 12.93
CA LYS A 122 -22.76 -9.14 14.37
C LYS A 122 -21.81 -8.01 14.80
N TYR A 123 -21.03 -7.44 13.88
CA TYR A 123 -20.08 -6.36 14.15
C TYR A 123 -20.56 -4.99 13.64
N GLN A 124 -21.70 -4.93 12.95
CA GLN A 124 -22.21 -3.68 12.40
C GLN A 124 -22.68 -2.69 13.47
N SER A 125 -23.07 -3.18 14.65
CA SER A 125 -23.42 -2.36 15.82
C SER A 125 -22.19 -1.72 16.47
N ASN A 126 -21.00 -2.32 16.34
CA ASN A 126 -19.75 -1.72 16.81
C ASN A 126 -19.37 -0.47 16.00
N ILE A 127 -19.71 -0.46 14.71
CA ILE A 127 -19.35 0.61 13.76
C ILE A 127 -20.62 1.31 13.32
N LEU A 128 -21.20 2.21 14.14
CA LEU A 128 -22.50 2.83 13.81
C LEU A 128 -22.50 3.61 12.48
N ASP A 129 -21.35 4.16 12.09
CA ASP A 129 -21.21 4.90 10.84
C ASP A 129 -21.15 3.96 9.62
N LYS A 130 -22.20 3.98 8.80
CA LYS A 130 -22.32 3.19 7.56
C LYS A 130 -21.29 3.58 6.50
N VAL A 131 -20.82 4.83 6.47
CA VAL A 131 -19.75 5.26 5.57
C VAL A 131 -18.45 4.56 5.94
N ILE A 132 -18.14 4.44 7.23
CA ILE A 132 -16.95 3.71 7.68
C ILE A 132 -17.08 2.20 7.43
N GLN A 133 -18.26 1.60 7.66
CA GLN A 133 -18.51 0.21 7.32
C GLN A 133 -18.23 -0.07 5.83
N ASN A 134 -18.70 0.80 4.93
CA ASN A 134 -18.49 0.68 3.49
C ASN A 134 -17.02 0.85 3.13
N ARG A 135 -16.34 1.88 3.67
CA ARG A 135 -14.91 2.13 3.41
C ARG A 135 -14.02 0.96 3.85
N LEU A 136 -14.30 0.35 5.01
CA LEU A 136 -13.62 -0.86 5.48
C LEU A 136 -13.88 -2.05 4.55
N SER A 137 -15.14 -2.23 4.15
CA SER A 137 -15.58 -3.31 3.26
C SER A 137 -14.91 -3.21 1.88
N ASP A 138 -14.85 -2.01 1.30
CA ASP A 138 -14.20 -1.73 0.03
C ASP A 138 -12.69 -1.96 0.11
N ALA A 139 -12.05 -1.42 1.15
CA ALA A 139 -10.61 -1.58 1.36
C ALA A 139 -10.23 -3.06 1.54
N TYR A 140 -10.99 -3.81 2.35
CA TYR A 140 -10.74 -5.23 2.57
C TYR A 140 -11.03 -6.07 1.32
N SER A 141 -12.09 -5.74 0.57
CA SER A 141 -12.39 -6.39 -0.71
C SER A 141 -11.24 -6.25 -1.70
N PHE A 142 -10.71 -5.03 -1.83
CA PHE A 142 -9.55 -4.75 -2.67
C PHE A 142 -8.31 -5.50 -2.18
N PHE A 143 -8.00 -5.39 -0.89
CA PHE A 143 -6.87 -6.07 -0.27
C PHE A 143 -6.91 -7.60 -0.52
N ASN A 144 -8.03 -8.25 -0.19
CA ASN A 144 -8.17 -9.70 -0.31
C ASN A 144 -8.11 -10.18 -1.76
N LYS A 145 -8.70 -9.43 -2.71
CA LYS A 145 -8.67 -9.76 -4.14
C LYS A 145 -7.24 -9.78 -4.70
N HIS A 146 -6.41 -8.84 -4.27
CA HIS A 146 -5.08 -8.66 -4.83
C HIS A 146 -3.99 -9.40 -4.06
N ARG A 147 -4.04 -9.44 -2.73
CA ARG A 147 -3.00 -10.06 -1.88
C ARG A 147 -2.73 -11.50 -2.29
N ASN A 148 -3.79 -12.30 -2.43
CA ASN A 148 -3.63 -13.73 -2.71
C ASN A 148 -3.01 -13.97 -4.09
N ARG A 149 -3.36 -13.16 -5.10
CA ARG A 149 -2.87 -13.35 -6.47
C ARG A 149 -1.49 -12.78 -6.73
N LEU A 150 -1.10 -11.72 -6.00
CA LEU A 150 0.18 -11.03 -6.23
C LEU A 150 1.34 -11.61 -5.40
N PHE A 151 1.03 -12.32 -4.32
CA PHE A 151 2.04 -12.80 -3.37
C PHE A 151 2.01 -14.32 -3.14
N HIS A 152 1.15 -15.04 -3.87
CA HIS A 152 1.18 -16.50 -3.91
C HIS A 152 1.23 -16.95 -5.36
N MET A 153 2.05 -17.98 -5.61
CA MET A 153 2.09 -18.66 -6.90
C MET A 153 0.89 -19.61 -7.00
N ASP A 154 0.33 -19.71 -8.21
CA ASP A 154 -0.68 -20.72 -8.51
C ASP A 154 -0.04 -22.11 -8.61
N GLU A 155 -0.85 -23.17 -8.54
CA GLU A 155 -0.40 -24.55 -8.74
C GLU A 155 0.31 -24.74 -10.09
N HIS A 156 -0.15 -24.00 -11.11
CA HIS A 156 0.51 -23.90 -12.40
C HIS A 156 1.30 -22.60 -12.43
N VAL A 157 2.63 -22.69 -12.41
CA VAL A 157 3.53 -21.51 -12.34
C VAL A 157 3.22 -20.50 -13.44
N ASP A 158 2.97 -20.97 -14.67
CA ASP A 158 2.67 -20.12 -15.83
C ASP A 158 1.32 -19.38 -15.73
N SER A 159 0.41 -19.80 -14.82
CA SER A 159 -0.84 -19.09 -14.56
C SER A 159 -0.72 -18.03 -13.47
N SER A 160 0.41 -18.00 -12.75
CA SER A 160 0.64 -17.07 -11.66
C SER A 160 0.62 -15.64 -12.17
N ARG A 161 -0.08 -14.76 -11.44
CA ARG A 161 -0.21 -13.37 -11.86
C ARG A 161 1.13 -12.65 -11.72
N MET A 162 1.61 -12.11 -12.83
CA MET A 162 2.74 -11.18 -12.89
C MET A 162 2.24 -9.77 -13.23
N ILE A 163 2.96 -8.75 -12.77
CA ILE A 163 2.78 -7.37 -13.24
C ILE A 163 4.03 -6.98 -13.99
N SER A 164 4.03 -7.14 -15.31
CA SER A 164 5.16 -6.77 -16.18
C SER A 164 5.12 -5.31 -16.65
N ASP A 165 4.04 -4.59 -16.38
CA ASP A 165 3.85 -3.18 -16.74
C ASP A 165 3.86 -2.27 -15.51
N MET A 166 4.81 -1.32 -15.49
CA MET A 166 4.92 -0.32 -14.44
C MET A 166 3.64 0.54 -14.33
N ASN A 167 2.91 0.76 -15.43
CA ASN A 167 1.65 1.52 -15.39
C ASN A 167 0.54 0.72 -14.70
N GLU A 168 0.49 -0.60 -14.83
CA GLU A 168 -0.42 -1.43 -14.03
C GLU A 168 -0.06 -1.35 -12.53
N MET A 169 1.23 -1.47 -12.18
CA MET A 169 1.69 -1.31 -10.80
C MET A 169 1.32 0.06 -10.21
N ASN A 170 1.49 1.13 -10.98
CA ASN A 170 1.07 2.48 -10.57
C ASN A 170 -0.44 2.57 -10.37
N ARG A 171 -1.27 2.03 -11.28
CA ARG A 171 -2.74 2.00 -11.14
C ARG A 171 -3.20 1.29 -9.87
N ILE A 172 -2.56 0.17 -9.51
CA ILE A 172 -2.84 -0.54 -8.26
C ILE A 172 -2.43 0.32 -7.05
N SER A 173 -1.24 0.94 -7.10
CA SER A 173 -0.77 1.86 -6.05
C SER A 173 -1.75 3.02 -5.81
N GLU A 174 -2.24 3.66 -6.87
CA GLU A 174 -3.23 4.75 -6.78
C GLU A 174 -4.54 4.31 -6.11
N THR A 175 -4.98 3.09 -6.42
CA THR A 175 -6.19 2.53 -5.80
C THR A 175 -5.96 2.28 -4.31
N ILE A 176 -4.77 1.79 -3.93
CA ILE A 176 -4.40 1.63 -2.52
C ILE A 176 -4.37 2.98 -1.81
N TYR A 177 -3.75 4.01 -2.39
CA TYR A 177 -3.74 5.36 -1.80
C TYR A 177 -5.14 5.92 -1.61
N THR A 178 -6.07 5.62 -2.52
CA THR A 178 -7.49 5.99 -2.37
C THR A 178 -8.14 5.31 -1.17
N HIS A 179 -7.92 4.00 -0.98
CA HIS A 179 -8.42 3.31 0.20
C HIS A 179 -7.78 3.81 1.49
N LEU A 180 -6.47 4.04 1.50
CA LEU A 180 -5.76 4.56 2.68
C LEU A 180 -6.31 5.93 3.11
N LYS A 181 -6.51 6.86 2.16
CA LYS A 181 -7.14 8.16 2.41
C LYS A 181 -8.52 8.01 3.07
N ASN A 182 -9.33 7.07 2.58
CA ASN A 182 -10.68 6.86 3.09
C ASN A 182 -10.71 6.29 4.52
N LEU A 183 -9.64 5.64 4.98
CA LEU A 183 -9.56 5.02 6.30
C LEU A 183 -9.00 5.95 7.39
N ILE A 184 -8.46 7.12 7.03
CA ILE A 184 -7.93 8.12 7.96
C ILE A 184 -9.05 8.87 8.68
#